data_AF-A0A3R5QX93-F1
#
_entry.id   AF-A0A3R5QX93-F1
#
_cell.length_a   1.000
_cell.length_b   1.000
_cell.length_c   1.000
_cell.angle_alpha   90.00
_cell.angle_beta   90.00
_cell.angle_gamma   90.00
#
_symmetry.space_group_name_H-M   'P 1'
#
loop_
_entity.id
_entity.type
_entity.pdbx_description
1 polymer ?
#
loop_
_entity_poly.entity_id
_entity_poly.type
_entity_poly.pdbx_seq_one_letter_code
_entity_poly.pdbx_strand_id
1 'polypeptide(L)' 'MNECCFECNKKLEGDEIAIYRRLVNRGATKYLCIDCLSKHFRCTRTLILERIEHFKEIGCTLFCK' A
#
# COMPACT_ATOMS: atom_id res chain seq x y z
N MET A 1 -9.75 -4.25 12.50
CA MET A 1 -8.62 -5.21 12.46
C MET A 1 -7.40 -4.41 12.06
N ASN A 2 -6.36 -4.37 12.91
CA ASN A 2 -5.13 -3.66 12.57
C ASN A 2 -4.30 -4.61 11.70
N GLU A 3 -4.13 -4.28 10.42
CA GLU A 3 -3.21 -5.01 9.56
C GLU A 3 -1.81 -4.40 9.78
N CYS A 4 -0.81 -5.25 9.99
CA CYS A 4 0.56 -4.82 10.25
C CYS A 4 1.48 -5.32 9.13
N CYS A 5 2.56 -4.59 8.89
CA CYS A 5 3.58 -4.97 7.93
C CYS A 5 4.21 -6.31 8.34
N PHE A 6 4.29 -7.25 7.41
CA PHE A 6 4.90 -8.56 7.70
C PHE A 6 6.41 -8.47 7.97
N GLU A 7 7.11 -7.48 7.43
CA GLU A 7 8.56 -7.28 7.67
C GLU A 7 8.83 -6.49 8.96
N CYS A 8 8.27 -5.29 9.07
CA CYS A 8 8.64 -4.36 10.14
C CYS A 8 7.62 -4.30 11.29
N ASN A 9 6.53 -5.09 11.23
CA ASN A 9 5.44 -5.08 12.21
C ASN A 9 4.79 -3.70 12.43
N LYS A 10 5.05 -2.73 11.54
CA LYS A 10 4.45 -1.41 11.59
C LYS A 10 2.97 -1.51 11.29
N LYS A 11 2.15 -0.78 12.05
CA LYS A 11 0.71 -0.66 11.80
C LYS A 11 0.49 -0.03 10.43
N LEU A 12 -0.28 -0.70 9.60
CA LEU A 12 -0.63 -0.24 8.26
C LEU A 12 -1.96 0.50 8.28
N GLU A 13 -2.04 1.52 7.45
CA GLU A 13 -3.30 2.19 7.14
C GLU A 13 -4.00 1.51 5.96
N GLY A 14 -5.33 1.72 5.84
CA GLY A 14 -6.14 1.16 4.76
C GLY A 14 -5.58 1.45 3.37
N ASP A 15 -5.00 2.64 3.20
CA ASP A 15 -4.34 3.07 1.97
C ASP A 15 -3.10 2.21 1.63
N GLU A 16 -2.28 1.84 2.61
CA GLU A 16 -1.07 1.02 2.41
C GLU A 16 -1.45 -0.40 1.96
N ILE A 17 -2.51 -0.94 2.55
CA ILE A 17 -3.05 -2.25 2.19
C ILE A 17 -3.68 -2.21 0.80
N ALA A 18 -4.46 -1.17 0.50
CA ALA A 18 -5.10 -0.98 -0.79
C ALA A 18 -4.07 -0.86 -1.92
N ILE A 19 -3.00 -0.07 -1.74
CA ILE A 19 -1.94 0.06 -2.75
C ILE A 19 -1.16 -1.24 -2.92
N TYR A 20 -0.85 -1.95 -1.83
CA TYR A 20 -0.19 -3.23 -1.91
C TYR A 20 -1.03 -4.23 -2.71
N ARG A 21 -2.34 -4.30 -2.42
CA ARG A 21 -3.27 -5.16 -3.14
C ARG A 21 -3.42 -4.78 -4.60
N ARG A 22 -3.34 -3.49 -4.91
CA ARG A 22 -3.45 -2.98 -6.28
C ARG A 22 -2.19 -3.26 -7.10
N LEU A 23 -1.00 -3.06 -6.52
CA LEU A 23 0.28 -3.19 -7.20
C LEU A 23 0.79 -4.64 -7.24
N VAL A 24 0.63 -5.38 -6.14
CA VAL A 24 1.17 -6.74 -6.00
C VAL A 24 0.10 -7.78 -6.33
N ASN A 25 -0.92 -7.90 -5.50
CA ASN A 25 -1.99 -8.87 -5.70
C ASN A 25 -3.24 -8.56 -4.86
N ARG A 26 -4.43 -8.55 -5.48
CA ARG A 26 -5.70 -8.28 -4.78
C ARG A 26 -6.02 -9.30 -3.69
N GLY A 27 -5.52 -10.52 -3.80
CA GLY A 27 -5.69 -11.61 -2.82
C GLY A 27 -4.51 -11.79 -1.86
N ALA A 28 -3.60 -10.80 -1.78
CA ALA A 28 -2.50 -10.88 -0.82
C ALA A 28 -3.04 -10.99 0.62
N THR A 29 -2.51 -11.93 1.39
CA THR A 29 -2.81 -12.12 2.82
C THR A 29 -1.77 -11.47 3.73
N LYS A 30 -0.67 -11.00 3.14
CA LYS A 30 0.42 -10.27 3.80
C LYS A 30 0.61 -8.96 3.08
N TYR A 31 0.85 -7.90 3.83
CA TYR A 31 1.01 -6.56 3.31
C TYR A 31 2.33 -5.96 3.81
N LEU A 32 2.87 -5.05 3.03
CA LEU A 32 4.05 -4.28 3.37
C LEU A 32 3.66 -2.82 3.54
N CYS A 33 4.31 -2.15 4.49
CA CYS A 33 4.21 -0.69 4.61
C CYS A 33 4.85 -0.01 3.42
N ILE A 34 4.53 1.26 3.22
CA ILE A 34 5.10 2.03 2.10
C ILE A 34 6.63 1.98 2.10
N ASP A 35 7.28 1.97 3.27
CA ASP A 35 8.74 1.91 3.37
C ASP A 35 9.30 0.57 2.87
N CYS A 36 8.79 -0.56 3.39
CA CYS A 36 9.17 -1.90 2.97
C CYS A 36 8.81 -2.14 1.49
N LEU A 37 7.64 -1.68 1.05
CA LEU A 37 7.20 -1.75 -0.32
C LEU A 37 8.14 -0.97 -1.24
N SER A 38 8.53 0.24 -0.84
CA SER A 38 9.47 1.09 -1.59
C SER A 38 10.84 0.41 -1.73
N LYS A 39 11.34 -0.23 -0.66
CA LYS A 39 12.58 -1.04 -0.70
C LYS A 39 12.45 -2.25 -1.63
N HIS A 40 11.33 -2.97 -1.56
CA HIS A 40 11.07 -4.13 -2.40
C HIS A 40 10.99 -3.77 -3.90
N PHE A 41 10.32 -2.66 -4.23
CA PHE A 41 10.22 -2.14 -5.60
C PHE A 41 11.41 -1.26 -6.02
N ARG A 42 12.41 -1.06 -5.13
CA ARG A 42 13.53 -0.11 -5.31
C ARG A 42 13.07 1.27 -5.79
N CYS A 43 11.95 1.73 -5.25
CA CYS A 43 11.34 3.02 -5.56
C CYS A 43 11.38 3.91 -4.32
N THR A 44 11.16 5.21 -4.51
CA THR A 44 11.07 6.15 -3.38
C THR A 44 9.70 6.06 -2.72
N ARG A 45 9.65 6.28 -1.40
CA ARG A 45 8.39 6.43 -0.65
C ARG A 45 7.41 7.42 -1.31
N THR A 46 7.92 8.55 -1.81
CA THR A 46 7.12 9.58 -2.49
C THR A 46 6.39 9.03 -3.70
N LEU A 47 7.03 8.18 -4.50
CA LEU A 47 6.41 7.59 -5.69
C LEU A 47 5.20 6.72 -5.32
N ILE A 48 5.29 5.95 -4.24
CA ILE A 48 4.17 5.14 -3.76
C ILE A 48 3.02 6.04 -3.27
N LEU A 49 3.33 7.16 -2.61
CA LEU A 49 2.32 8.14 -2.19
C LEU A 49 1.63 8.80 -3.39
N GLU A 50 2.40 9.23 -4.39
CA GLU A 50 1.84 9.77 -5.65
C GLU A 50 0.94 8.74 -6.34
N ARG A 51 1.30 7.45 -6.31
CA ARG A 51 0.42 6.40 -6.83
C ARG A 51 -0.88 6.31 -6.05
N ILE A 52 -0.82 6.34 -4.71
CA ILE A 52 -2.02 6.32 -3.86
C ILE A 52 -2.93 7.51 -4.20
N GLU A 53 -2.37 8.72 -4.28
CA GLU A 53 -3.11 9.94 -4.60
C GLU A 53 -3.72 9.85 -6.00
N HIS A 54 -2.95 9.43 -7.00
CA HIS A 54 -3.44 9.19 -8.34
C HIS A 54 -4.59 8.17 -8.37
N PHE A 55 -4.49 7.07 -7.61
CA PHE A 55 -5.57 6.09 -7.49
C PHE A 55 -6.82 6.66 -6.79
N LYS A 56 -6.65 7.57 -5.83
CA LYS A 56 -7.76 8.31 -5.21
C LYS A 56 -8.41 9.26 -6.21
N GLU A 57 -7.62 10.01 -6.97
CA GLU A 57 -8.10 10.96 -7.98
C GLU A 57 -8.89 10.29 -9.10
N ILE A 58 -8.43 9.14 -9.60
CA ILE A 58 -9.17 8.38 -10.64
C ILE A 58 -10.40 7.63 -10.07
N GLY A 59 -10.73 7.80 -8.79
CA GLY A 59 -11.90 7.20 -8.15
C GLY A 59 -11.78 5.69 -7.92
N CYS A 60 -10.58 5.19 -7.61
CA CYS A 60 -10.40 3.77 -7.36
C CYS A 60 -11.15 3.35 -6.08
N THR A 61 -12.16 2.49 -6.24
CA THR A 61 -13.01 1.96 -5.15
C THR A 61 -12.27 1.24 -4.03
N LEU A 62 -10.98 0.91 -4.23
CA LEU A 62 -10.11 0.33 -3.21
C LEU A 62 -9.64 1.35 -2.16
N PHE A 63 -9.59 2.64 -2.51
CA PHE A 63 -9.16 3.74 -1.64
C PHE A 63 -10.32 4.63 -1.19
N CYS A 64 -11.53 4.38 -1.70
CA CYS A 64 -12.74 5.11 -1.37
C CYS A 64 -13.39 4.47 -0.13
N LYS A 65 -12.88 4.77 1.07
CA LYS A 65 -13.54 4.39 2.33
C LYS A 65 -13.50 5.54 3.33
#